data_AF-A0AAF0T3L4-F1
#
_entry.id   AF-A0AAF0T3L4-F1
#
_cell.length_a   1.000
_cell.length_b   1.000
_cell.length_c   1.000
_cell.angle_alpha   90.00
_cell.angle_beta   90.00
_cell.angle_gamma   90.00
#
_symmetry.space_group_name_H-M   'P 1'
#
loop_
_entity.id
_entity.type
_entity.pdbx_description
1 polymer ?
#
loop_
_entity_poly.entity_id
_entity_poly.type
_entity_poly.pdbx_seq_one_letter_code
_entity_poly.pdbx_strand_id
1 'polypeptide(L)'
;MDTQQLYVVGLVLGLIGSLVTVVSLVLAGFVTTAVIGIGATFAFAVSLENIFSRTDFDREHSLSYRIVNWGGAVIVVALGLLMLTVGLVSFRTFV
;
A
#
# COMPACT_ATOMS: atom_id res chain seq x y z
N MET A 1 -2.08 -1.23 21.97
CA MET A 1 -2.40 -1.89 20.68
C MET A 1 -1.24 -2.78 20.36
N ASP A 2 -1.49 -4.07 20.17
CA ASP A 2 -0.43 -5.00 19.79
C ASP A 2 0.07 -4.64 18.40
N THR A 3 1.39 -4.69 18.18
CA THR A 3 2.06 -4.36 16.91
C THR A 3 1.39 -5.04 15.71
N GLN A 4 0.88 -6.26 15.92
CA GLN A 4 0.14 -7.05 14.94
C GLN A 4 -1.15 -6.35 14.48
N GLN A 5 -1.92 -5.71 15.36
CA GLN A 5 -3.13 -4.97 15.00
C GLN A 5 -2.81 -3.78 14.10
N LEU A 6 -1.73 -3.05 14.39
CA LEU A 6 -1.31 -1.92 13.57
C LEU A 6 -0.90 -2.36 12.16
N TYR A 7 -0.20 -3.49 12.07
CA TYR A 7 0.13 -4.14 10.79
C TYR A 7 -1.15 -4.52 10.02
N VAL A 8 -2.11 -5.19 10.68
CA VAL A 8 -3.38 -5.58 10.03
C VAL A 8 -4.08 -4.36 9.44
N VAL A 9 -4.21 -3.28 10.21
CA VAL A 9 -4.85 -2.04 9.76
C VAL A 9 -4.11 -1.46 8.55
N GLY A 10 -2.78 -1.37 8.60
CA GLY A 10 -1.98 -0.87 7.49
C GLY A 10 -2.13 -1.71 6.21
N LEU A 11 -2.17 -3.04 6.35
CA LEU A 11 -2.33 -3.96 5.21
C LEU A 11 -3.73 -3.86 4.59
N VAL A 12 -4.78 -3.77 5.42
CA VAL A 12 -6.16 -3.55 4.96
C VAL A 12 -6.29 -2.21 4.23
N LEU A 13 -5.72 -1.13 4.79
CA LEU A 13 -5.72 0.18 4.13
C LEU A 13 -4.96 0.15 2.80
N GLY A 14 -3.83 -0.56 2.74
CA GLY A 14 -3.07 -0.77 1.50
C GLY A 14 -3.87 -1.51 0.44
N LEU A 15 -4.60 -2.56 0.82
CA LEU A 15 -5.46 -3.32 -0.08
C LEU A 15 -6.65 -2.49 -0.59
N ILE A 16 -7.29 -1.71 0.29
CA ILE A 16 -8.36 -0.80 -0.12
C ILE A 16 -7.84 0.26 -1.09
N GLY A 17 -6.69 0.86 -0.78
CA GLY A 17 -6.06 1.88 -1.62
C GLY A 17 -5.71 1.35 -3.02
N SER A 18 -5.18 0.13 -3.12
CA SER A 18 -4.85 -0.48 -4.41
C SER A 18 -6.10 -0.79 -5.24
N LEU A 19 -7.18 -1.30 -4.62
CA LEU A 19 -8.46 -1.51 -5.29
C LEU A 19 -9.09 -0.20 -5.79
N VAL A 20 -9.10 0.84 -4.95
CA VAL A 20 -9.58 2.17 -5.33
C VAL A 20 -8.78 2.73 -6.50
N THR A 21 -7.46 2.52 -6.52
CA THR A 21 -6.60 2.94 -7.63
C THR A 21 -6.96 2.22 -8.92
N VAL A 22 -7.16 0.90 -8.88
CA VAL A 22 -7.59 0.11 -10.04
C VAL A 22 -8.92 0.61 -10.57
N VAL A 23 -9.92 0.77 -9.70
CA VAL A 23 -11.25 1.26 -10.11
C VAL A 23 -11.15 2.65 -10.73
N SER A 24 -10.35 3.54 -10.14
CA SER A 24 -10.14 4.90 -10.66
C SER A 24 -9.50 4.89 -12.06
N LEU A 25 -8.52 4.01 -12.29
CA LEU A 25 -7.90 3.85 -13.62
C LEU A 25 -8.90 3.35 -14.65
N VAL A 26 -9.77 2.40 -14.30
CA VAL A 26 -10.83 1.91 -15.19
C VAL A 26 -11.82 3.02 -15.51
N LEU A 27 -12.30 3.74 -14.51
CA LEU A 27 -13.25 4.85 -14.69
C LEU A 27 -12.65 5.99 -15.52
N ALA A 28 -11.34 6.21 -15.42
CA ALA A 28 -10.61 7.18 -16.23
C ALA A 28 -10.25 6.68 -17.64
N GLY A 29 -10.65 5.45 -18.03
CA GLY A 29 -10.40 4.88 -19.36
C GLY A 29 -9.01 4.26 -19.56
N PHE A 30 -8.16 4.22 -18.54
CA PHE A 30 -6.81 3.65 -18.60
C PHE A 30 -6.80 2.14 -18.33
N VAL A 31 -7.54 1.38 -19.14
CA VAL A 31 -7.79 -0.06 -18.91
C VAL A 31 -6.50 -0.89 -18.92
N THR A 32 -5.56 -0.62 -19.83
CA THR A 32 -4.29 -1.36 -19.92
C THR A 32 -3.45 -1.20 -18.64
N THR A 33 -3.42 0.01 -18.08
CA THR A 33 -2.74 0.31 -16.82
C THR A 33 -3.49 -0.31 -15.64
N ALA A 34 -4.81 -0.35 -15.68
CA ALA A 34 -5.62 -1.01 -14.66
C ALA A 34 -5.33 -2.51 -14.57
N VAL A 35 -5.07 -3.20 -15.69
CA VAL A 35 -4.67 -4.62 -15.68
C VAL A 35 -3.37 -4.83 -14.91
N ILE A 36 -2.38 -3.96 -15.11
CA ILE A 36 -1.12 -3.97 -14.34
C ILE A 36 -1.40 -3.72 -12.86
N GLY A 37 -2.28 -2.76 -12.55
CA GLY A 37 -2.73 -2.47 -11.18
C GLY A 37 -3.41 -3.65 -10.50
N ILE A 38 -4.25 -4.41 -11.23
CA ILE A 38 -4.88 -5.64 -10.73
C ILE A 38 -3.82 -6.69 -10.41
N GLY A 39 -2.87 -6.92 -11.31
CA GLY A 39 -1.76 -7.86 -11.09
C GLY A 39 -0.94 -7.49 -9.85
N ALA A 40 -0.62 -6.20 -9.68
CA ALA A 40 0.09 -5.70 -8.50
C ALA A 40 -0.74 -5.86 -7.21
N THR A 41 -2.04 -5.57 -7.27
CA THR A 41 -2.97 -5.74 -6.13
C THR A 41 -3.09 -7.19 -5.72
N PHE A 42 -3.16 -8.11 -6.68
CA PHE A 42 -3.19 -9.55 -6.43
C PHE A 42 -1.88 -10.04 -5.81
N ALA A 43 -0.73 -9.65 -6.36
CA ALA A 43 0.58 -10.00 -5.79
C ALA A 43 0.73 -9.46 -4.36
N PHE A 44 0.22 -8.26 -4.09
CA PHE A 44 0.16 -7.70 -2.74
C PHE A 44 -0.69 -8.58 -1.82
N ALA A 45 -1.92 -8.92 -2.21
CA ALA A 45 -2.82 -9.78 -1.43
C ALA A 45 -2.23 -11.16 -1.12
N VAL A 46 -1.62 -11.83 -2.11
CA VAL A 46 -0.91 -13.12 -1.90
C VAL A 46 0.26 -12.96 -0.93
N SER A 47 0.98 -11.85 -1.00
CA SER A 47 2.08 -11.56 -0.07
C SER A 47 1.57 -11.32 1.36
N LEU A 48 0.34 -10.84 1.54
CA LEU A 48 -0.28 -10.67 2.86
C LEU A 48 -0.51 -12.01 3.57
N GLU A 49 -1.00 -13.02 2.84
CA GLU A 49 -1.25 -14.36 3.37
C GLU A 49 0.03 -14.96 4.00
N ASN A 50 1.17 -14.77 3.33
CA ASN A 50 2.48 -15.21 3.83
C ASN A 50 2.97 -14.46 5.08
N ILE A 51 2.52 -13.22 5.29
CA ILE A 51 2.91 -12.44 6.48
C ILE A 51 2.09 -12.91 7.70
N PHE A 52 0.79 -13.18 7.52
CA PHE A 52 -0.10 -13.60 8.60
C PHE A 52 0.14 -15.03 9.08
N SER A 53 0.66 -15.91 8.23
CA SER A 53 1.02 -17.28 8.61
C SER A 53 2.33 -17.36 9.41
N ARG A 54 3.08 -16.26 9.51
CA ARG A 54 4.39 -16.22 10.16
C ARG A 54 4.26 -15.92 11.66
N THR A 55 4.65 -16.87 12.51
CA THR A 55 4.68 -16.74 13.99
C THR A 55 5.84 -15.89 14.53
N ASP A 56 6.62 -15.23 13.66
CA ASP A 56 7.87 -14.53 14.00
C ASP A 56 7.71 -13.03 14.37
N PHE A 57 6.49 -12.53 14.64
CA PHE A 57 6.26 -11.08 14.85
C PHE A 57 7.10 -10.47 16.00
N ASP A 58 7.48 -11.25 17.01
CA ASP A 58 8.30 -10.83 18.14
C ASP A 58 9.80 -11.18 18.02
N ARG A 59 10.26 -11.63 16.85
CA ARG A 59 11.68 -11.98 16.67
C ARG A 59 12.54 -10.72 16.66
N GLU A 60 13.66 -10.73 17.40
CA GLU A 60 14.67 -9.68 17.28
C GLU A 60 15.26 -9.68 15.87
N HIS A 61 14.80 -8.74 15.03
CA HIS A 61 15.29 -8.58 13.67
C HIS A 61 16.62 -7.81 13.68
N SER A 62 17.50 -8.13 12.72
CA SER A 62 18.77 -7.43 12.55
C SER A 62 18.57 -5.91 12.42
N LEU A 63 19.54 -5.13 12.89
CA LEU A 63 19.49 -3.66 12.80
C LEU A 63 19.31 -3.18 11.35
N SER A 64 19.94 -3.88 10.39
CA SER A 64 19.75 -3.63 8.95
C SER A 64 18.30 -3.83 8.49
N TYR A 65 17.63 -4.88 8.93
CA TYR A 65 16.21 -5.13 8.61
C TYR A 65 15.32 -4.00 9.13
N ARG A 66 15.56 -3.55 10.38
CA ARG A 66 14.78 -2.48 11.01
C ARG A 66 14.94 -1.15 10.27
N ILE A 67 16.17 -0.80 9.86
CA ILE A 67 16.44 0.42 9.08
C ILE A 67 15.73 0.36 7.72
N VAL A 68 15.84 -0.76 6.99
CA VAL A 68 15.21 -0.90 5.67
C VAL A 68 13.69 -0.82 5.79
N ASN A 69 13.10 -1.49 6.78
CA ASN A 69 11.66 -1.44 7.00
C ASN A 69 11.17 -0.03 7.37
N TRP A 70 11.91 0.67 8.24
CA TRP A 70 11.60 2.06 8.59
C TRP A 70 11.73 2.99 7.38
N GLY A 71 12.81 2.87 6.61
CA GLY A 71 13.00 3.63 5.37
C GLY A 71 11.89 3.37 4.35
N GLY A 72 11.50 2.11 4.17
CA GLY A 72 10.38 1.72 3.33
C GLY A 72 9.06 2.37 3.78
N ALA A 73 8.78 2.35 5.08
CA ALA A 73 7.59 2.99 5.64
C ALA A 73 7.59 4.51 5.38
N VAL A 74 8.71 5.20 5.60
CA VAL A 74 8.84 6.65 5.34
C VAL A 74 8.59 6.97 3.87
N ILE A 75 9.16 6.18 2.95
CA ILE A 75 8.96 6.37 1.50
C ILE A 75 7.49 6.18 1.12
N VAL A 76 6.84 5.12 1.61
CA VAL A 76 5.42 4.85 1.32
C VAL A 76 4.52 5.97 1.82
N VAL A 77 4.76 6.48 3.04
CA VAL A 77 4.01 7.62 3.59
C VAL A 77 4.22 8.88 2.73
N ALA A 78 5.47 9.18 2.36
CA ALA A 78 5.77 10.35 1.53
C ALA A 78 5.09 10.27 0.15
N LEU A 79 5.11 9.10 -0.50
CA LEU A 79 4.43 8.87 -1.77
C LEU A 79 2.90 8.99 -1.64
N GLY A 80 2.32 8.49 -0.54
CA GLY A 80 0.90 8.64 -0.25
C GLY A 80 0.48 10.10 -0.11
N LEU A 81 1.25 10.90 0.63
CA LEU A 81 1.00 12.34 0.77
C LEU A 81 1.16 13.09 -0.56
N LEU A 82 2.14 12.71 -1.37
CA LEU A 82 2.34 13.27 -2.71
C LEU A 82 1.11 12.99 -3.59
N MET A 83 0.65 11.74 -3.65
CA MET A 83 -0.52 11.34 -4.43
C MET A 83 -1.79 12.07 -3.97
N LEU A 84 -2.00 12.20 -2.66
CA LEU A 84 -3.11 12.97 -2.11
C LEU A 84 -3.06 14.44 -2.54
N THR A 85 -1.88 15.05 -2.49
CA THR A 85 -1.66 16.43 -2.91
C THR A 85 -1.96 16.61 -4.39
N VAL A 86 -1.47 15.71 -5.25
CA VAL A 86 -1.76 15.71 -6.68
C VAL A 86 -3.26 15.58 -6.94
N GLY A 87 -3.94 14.68 -6.22
CA GLY A 87 -5.40 14.52 -6.31
C GLY A 87 -6.17 15.79 -5.94
N LEU A 88 -5.83 16.44 -4.82
CA LEU A 88 -6.45 17.68 -4.37
C LEU A 88 -6.26 18.83 -5.37
N VAL A 89 -5.04 18.99 -5.89
CA VAL A 89 -4.74 20.02 -6.89
C VAL A 89 -5.51 19.74 -8.19
N SER A 90 -5.55 18.48 -8.63
CA SER A 90 -6.25 18.10 -9.85
C SER A 90 -7.76 18.35 -9.72
N PHE A 91 -8.37 17.97 -8.60
CA PHE A 91 -9.78 18.25 -8.33
C PHE A 91 -10.08 19.75 -8.41
N ARG A 92 -9.28 20.60 -7.76
CA ARG A 92 -9.48 22.07 -7.82
C ARG A 92 -9.27 22.70 -9.19
N THR A 93 -8.49 22.05 -10.06
CA THR A 93 -8.10 22.62 -11.36
C THR A 93 -9.05 22.18 -12.48
N PHE A 94 -9.61 20.98 -12.38
CA PHE A 94 -10.38 20.35 -13.46
C PHE A 94 -11.85 20.09 -13.12
N VAL A 95 -12.27 20.30 -11.87
CA VAL A 95 -13.68 20.29 -11.42
C VAL A 95 -14.07 21.69 -10.97
#